data_AF-A0A8J8AMZ4-F1
#
_entry.id   AF-A0A8J8AMZ4-F1
#
_cell.length_a   1.000
_cell.length_b   1.000
_cell.length_c   1.000
_cell.angle_alpha   90.00
_cell.angle_beta   90.00
_cell.angle_gamma   90.00
#
_symmetry.space_group_name_H-M   'P 1'
#
loop_
_entity.id
_entity.type
_entity.pdbx_description
1 polymer ?
#
loop_
_entity_poly.entity_id
_entity_poly.type
_entity_poly.pdbx_seq_one_letter_code
_entity_poly.pdbx_strand_id
1 'polypeptide(L)'
;MNVVGLTPIIPIVFAFALPLTSILIKGNRKIVQAYALLGTGLTLISAFKLFQLVYSSSTPLVYTFGKWVAPIGIVYEVDKLGALIALVTAALMFLIAIYSYRYLEHEEGLEWYYTLYLGLEAGLLGVLLTGDAFNLFVMIEVTSIAAYALVMFYRDRGDSVTAGFKYALIGAIGTTMYFLALGILYGAFGTVNFADL
;
A
#
# COMPACT_ATOMS: atom_id res chain seq x y z
N MET A 1 -1.99 -17.33 -9.84
CA MET A 1 -2.63 -17.14 -8.51
C MET A 1 -1.71 -16.46 -7.50
N ASN A 2 -0.50 -16.95 -7.21
CA ASN A 2 0.37 -16.35 -6.17
C ASN A 2 0.78 -14.88 -6.42
N VAL A 3 0.80 -14.42 -7.68
CA VAL A 3 1.19 -13.05 -8.05
C VAL A 3 0.23 -12.00 -7.46
N VAL A 4 -1.05 -12.35 -7.29
CA VAL A 4 -2.07 -11.47 -6.71
C VAL A 4 -1.68 -11.07 -5.30
N GLY A 5 -1.42 -12.05 -4.41
CA GLY A 5 -0.99 -11.79 -3.04
C GLY A 5 0.41 -11.19 -2.94
N LEU A 6 1.33 -11.59 -3.83
CA LEU A 6 2.71 -11.08 -3.82
C LEU A 6 2.81 -9.58 -4.09
N THR A 7 1.95 -9.04 -4.95
CA THR A 7 2.07 -7.66 -5.45
C THR A 7 2.12 -6.61 -4.32
N PRO A 8 1.20 -6.58 -3.35
CA PRO A 8 1.31 -5.67 -2.20
C PRO A 8 2.25 -6.18 -1.10
N ILE A 9 2.57 -7.48 -1.02
CA ILE A 9 3.52 -8.01 -0.03
C ILE A 9 4.95 -7.54 -0.29
N ILE A 10 5.36 -7.44 -1.55
CA ILE A 10 6.71 -6.95 -1.93
C ILE A 10 7.02 -5.60 -1.26
N PRO A 11 6.24 -4.52 -1.48
CA PRO A 11 6.53 -3.23 -0.87
C PRO A 11 6.40 -3.24 0.66
N ILE A 12 5.53 -4.09 1.25
CA ILE A 12 5.47 -4.27 2.71
C ILE A 12 6.81 -4.80 3.24
N VAL A 13 7.31 -5.89 2.68
CA VAL A 13 8.56 -6.50 3.13
C VAL A 13 9.71 -5.51 3.01
N PHE A 14 9.77 -4.76 1.90
CA PHE A 14 10.78 -3.73 1.71
C PHE A 14 10.62 -2.57 2.71
N ALA A 15 9.41 -2.09 2.97
CA ALA A 15 9.15 -1.04 3.94
C ALA A 15 9.62 -1.43 5.35
N PHE A 16 9.28 -2.63 5.82
CA PHE A 16 9.68 -3.10 7.15
C PHE A 16 11.18 -3.39 7.27
N ALA A 17 11.80 -3.89 6.21
CA ALA A 17 13.23 -4.20 6.22
C ALA A 17 14.12 -2.96 6.04
N LEU A 18 13.62 -1.87 5.46
CA LEU A 18 14.43 -0.68 5.19
C LEU A 18 15.00 -0.02 6.48
N PRO A 19 14.22 0.22 7.56
CA PRO A 19 14.78 0.75 8.81
C PRO A 19 15.82 -0.18 9.46
N LEU A 20 15.66 -1.49 9.32
CA LEU A 20 16.63 -2.46 9.86
C LEU A 20 17.93 -2.46 9.06
N THR A 21 17.82 -2.41 7.73
CA THR A 21 18.99 -2.32 6.85
C THR A 21 19.69 -0.97 6.96
N SER A 22 18.96 0.13 7.20
CA SER A 22 19.53 1.47 7.35
C SER A 22 20.47 1.58 8.55
N ILE A 23 20.18 0.87 9.65
CA ILE A 23 21.06 0.76 10.82
C ILE A 23 22.39 0.08 10.45
N LEU A 24 22.35 -1.00 9.68
CA LEU A 24 23.54 -1.76 9.27
C LEU A 24 24.44 -0.98 8.31
N ILE A 25 23.83 -0.22 7.39
CA ILE A 25 24.54 0.56 6.37
C ILE A 25 24.86 2.01 6.83
N LYS A 26 24.61 2.33 8.10
CA LYS A 26 24.82 3.66 8.71
C LYS A 26 24.16 4.80 7.91
N GLY A 27 22.96 4.56 7.37
CA GLY A 27 22.20 5.56 6.63
C GLY A 27 22.83 6.00 5.30
N ASN A 28 23.63 5.14 4.64
CA ASN A 28 24.18 5.48 3.33
C ASN A 28 23.07 5.74 2.30
N ARG A 29 22.93 7.01 1.92
CA ARG A 29 21.87 7.56 1.06
C ARG A 29 21.71 6.79 -0.25
N LYS A 30 22.81 6.48 -0.93
CA LYS A 30 22.78 5.77 -2.23
C LYS A 30 22.22 4.37 -2.10
N ILE A 31 22.52 3.69 -1.00
CA ILE A 31 22.04 2.33 -0.75
C ILE A 31 20.55 2.35 -0.40
N VAL A 32 20.11 3.29 0.45
CA VAL A 32 18.69 3.49 0.78
C VAL A 32 17.85 3.75 -0.48
N GLN A 33 18.32 4.65 -1.35
CA GLN A 33 17.66 4.97 -2.62
C GLN A 33 17.62 3.77 -3.58
N ALA A 34 18.75 3.07 -3.74
CA ALA A 34 18.81 1.87 -4.56
C ALA A 34 17.87 0.77 -4.02
N TYR A 35 17.80 0.61 -2.71
CA TYR A 35 16.90 -0.34 -2.06
C TYR A 35 15.43 -0.02 -2.36
N ALA A 36 15.03 1.24 -2.23
CA ALA A 36 13.67 1.67 -2.53
C ALA A 36 13.31 1.48 -4.02
N LEU A 37 14.23 1.83 -4.93
CA LEU A 37 14.07 1.60 -6.38
C LEU A 37 13.94 0.11 -6.72
N LEU A 38 14.69 -0.75 -6.04
CA LEU A 38 14.56 -2.20 -6.19
C LEU A 38 13.20 -2.68 -5.70
N GLY A 39 12.73 -2.19 -4.54
CA GLY A 39 11.42 -2.53 -3.99
C GLY A 39 10.29 -2.19 -4.95
N THR A 40 10.17 -0.92 -5.34
CA THR A 40 9.12 -0.46 -6.26
C THR A 40 9.26 -1.03 -7.67
N GLY A 41 10.50 -1.26 -8.14
CA GLY A 41 10.75 -1.92 -9.41
C GLY A 41 10.25 -3.38 -9.44
N LEU A 42 10.47 -4.13 -8.35
CA LEU A 42 9.91 -5.48 -8.20
C LEU A 42 8.39 -5.46 -8.10
N THR A 43 7.81 -4.48 -7.39
CA THR A 43 6.37 -4.26 -7.34
C THR A 43 5.78 -4.03 -8.72
N LEU A 44 6.40 -3.16 -9.53
CA LEU A 44 5.98 -2.87 -10.91
C LEU A 44 6.03 -4.12 -11.80
N ILE A 45 7.11 -4.91 -11.71
CA ILE A 45 7.21 -6.18 -12.45
C ILE A 45 6.09 -7.15 -12.03
N SER A 46 5.78 -7.22 -10.73
CA SER A 46 4.68 -8.04 -10.22
C SER A 46 3.32 -7.56 -10.73
N ALA A 47 3.06 -6.26 -10.69
CA ALA A 47 1.83 -5.65 -11.19
C ALA A 47 1.66 -5.86 -12.70
N PHE A 48 2.74 -5.78 -13.48
CA PHE A 48 2.70 -6.07 -14.91
C PHE A 48 2.38 -7.54 -15.20
N LYS A 49 2.98 -8.48 -14.45
CA LYS A 49 2.63 -9.90 -14.56
C LYS A 49 1.18 -10.18 -14.16
N LEU A 50 0.69 -9.52 -13.12
CA LEU A 50 -0.71 -9.59 -12.70
C LEU A 50 -1.63 -9.13 -13.83
N PHE A 51 -1.35 -7.97 -14.43
CA PHE A 51 -2.08 -7.44 -15.57
C PHE A 51 -2.15 -8.43 -16.75
N GLN A 52 -1.01 -8.99 -17.15
CA GLN A 52 -0.95 -9.98 -18.24
C GLN A 52 -1.79 -11.23 -17.92
N LEU A 53 -1.74 -11.72 -16.68
CA LEU A 53 -2.47 -12.91 -16.27
C LEU A 53 -3.99 -12.65 -16.23
N VAL A 54 -4.43 -11.49 -15.73
CA VAL A 54 -5.86 -11.13 -15.69
C VAL A 54 -6.42 -10.92 -17.10
N TYR A 55 -5.66 -10.28 -18.00
CA TYR A 55 -6.12 -10.03 -19.37
C TYR A 55 -6.15 -11.27 -20.25
N SER A 56 -5.32 -12.27 -19.96
CA SER A 56 -5.37 -13.58 -20.61
C SER A 56 -6.43 -14.52 -20.02
N SER A 57 -6.96 -14.20 -18.84
CA SER A 57 -8.01 -14.97 -18.17
C SER A 57 -9.40 -14.49 -18.58
N SER A 58 -10.36 -15.41 -18.65
CA SER A 58 -11.77 -15.11 -18.89
C SER A 58 -12.51 -14.69 -17.62
N THR A 59 -12.03 -15.12 -16.45
CA THR A 59 -12.60 -14.84 -15.12
C THR A 59 -11.66 -13.98 -14.27
N PRO A 60 -12.18 -13.23 -13.29
CA PRO A 60 -11.35 -12.56 -12.28
C PRO A 60 -10.42 -13.55 -11.57
N LEU A 61 -9.27 -13.06 -11.13
CA LEU A 61 -8.34 -13.85 -10.34
C LEU A 61 -8.65 -13.69 -8.86
N VAL A 62 -8.94 -14.81 -8.20
CA VAL A 62 -9.20 -14.85 -6.77
C VAL A 62 -8.01 -15.48 -6.04
N TYR A 63 -7.59 -14.84 -4.95
CA TYR A 63 -6.53 -15.31 -4.07
C TYR A 63 -7.00 -15.25 -2.62
N THR A 64 -7.10 -16.42 -1.98
CA THR A 64 -7.52 -16.56 -0.59
C THR A 64 -6.32 -16.73 0.32
N PHE A 65 -6.19 -15.85 1.32
CA PHE A 65 -5.08 -15.92 2.27
C PHE A 65 -5.25 -17.09 3.23
N GLY A 66 -4.21 -17.92 3.37
CA GLY A 66 -4.20 -19.07 4.28
C GLY A 66 -5.28 -20.13 4.03
N LYS A 67 -5.98 -20.08 2.88
CA LYS A 67 -7.13 -20.95 2.54
C LYS A 67 -8.30 -20.86 3.53
N TRP A 68 -8.40 -19.78 4.28
CA TRP A 68 -9.58 -19.50 5.10
C TRP A 68 -10.75 -19.15 4.18
N VAL A 69 -11.89 -19.80 4.38
CA VAL A 69 -13.11 -19.52 3.60
C VAL A 69 -13.81 -18.30 4.21
N ALA A 70 -14.52 -17.54 3.38
CA ALA A 70 -15.45 -16.52 3.87
C ALA A 70 -16.40 -17.11 4.94
N PRO A 71 -16.79 -16.33 5.97
CA PRO A 71 -16.67 -14.88 6.11
C PRO A 71 -15.42 -14.40 6.89
N ILE A 72 -14.54 -15.30 7.33
CA ILE A 72 -13.37 -14.96 8.17
C ILE A 72 -12.09 -14.76 7.31
N GLY A 73 -12.06 -15.34 6.10
CA GLY A 73 -10.90 -15.29 5.21
C GLY A 73 -10.76 -13.99 4.44
N ILE A 74 -9.55 -13.43 4.41
CA ILE A 74 -9.19 -12.31 3.53
C ILE A 74 -9.02 -12.83 2.10
N VAL A 75 -9.64 -12.13 1.15
CA VAL A 75 -9.62 -12.47 -0.26
C VAL A 75 -9.17 -11.27 -1.09
N TYR A 76 -8.26 -11.51 -2.02
CA TYR A 76 -8.01 -10.59 -3.13
C TYR A 76 -8.73 -11.09 -4.37
N GLU A 77 -9.53 -10.22 -4.97
CA GLU A 77 -10.24 -10.48 -6.20
C GLU A 77 -9.87 -9.38 -7.19
N VAL A 78 -9.26 -9.78 -8.30
CA VAL A 78 -8.70 -8.85 -9.28
C VAL A 78 -9.35 -9.07 -10.62
N ASP A 79 -10.15 -8.08 -11.04
CA ASP A 79 -10.71 -7.98 -12.37
C ASP A 79 -9.80 -7.16 -13.30
N LYS A 80 -10.21 -7.00 -14.56
CA LYS A 80 -9.42 -6.29 -15.57
C LYS A 80 -9.19 -4.82 -15.20
N LEU A 81 -10.18 -4.18 -14.57
CA LEU A 81 -10.07 -2.79 -14.15
C LEU A 81 -9.10 -2.64 -12.98
N GLY A 82 -9.25 -3.46 -11.94
CA GLY A 82 -8.35 -3.49 -10.78
C GLY A 82 -6.90 -3.77 -11.19
N ALA A 83 -6.68 -4.71 -12.12
CA ALA A 83 -5.36 -4.99 -12.65
C ALA A 83 -4.74 -3.80 -13.42
N LEU A 84 -5.54 -3.08 -14.21
CA LEU A 84 -5.10 -1.90 -14.94
C LEU A 84 -4.74 -0.76 -13.98
N ILE A 85 -5.60 -0.46 -13.02
CA ILE A 85 -5.36 0.62 -12.04
C ILE A 85 -4.14 0.28 -11.18
N ALA A 86 -4.00 -0.97 -10.72
CA ALA A 86 -2.84 -1.42 -9.96
C ALA A 86 -1.52 -1.27 -10.75
N LEU A 87 -1.53 -1.57 -12.05
CA LEU A 87 -0.37 -1.37 -12.91
C LEU A 87 -0.01 0.12 -13.04
N VAL A 88 -1.00 0.98 -13.26
CA VAL A 88 -0.79 2.43 -13.33
C VAL A 88 -0.24 2.97 -12.01
N THR A 89 -0.80 2.54 -10.88
CA THR A 89 -0.32 2.92 -9.55
C THR A 89 1.13 2.50 -9.33
N ALA A 90 1.49 1.24 -9.61
CA ALA A 90 2.87 0.77 -9.46
C ALA A 90 3.84 1.51 -10.39
N ALA A 91 3.41 1.84 -11.61
CA ALA A 91 4.23 2.60 -12.56
C ALA A 91 4.48 4.04 -12.08
N LEU A 92 3.43 4.71 -11.59
CA LEU A 92 3.54 6.06 -11.02
C LEU A 92 4.42 6.07 -9.79
N MET A 93 4.26 5.09 -8.90
CA MET A 93 5.14 4.93 -7.74
C MET A 93 6.57 4.81 -8.23
N PHE A 94 6.92 3.83 -9.06
CA PHE A 94 8.28 3.67 -9.57
C PHE A 94 8.88 4.96 -10.18
N LEU A 95 8.10 5.73 -10.96
CA LEU A 95 8.53 7.02 -11.49
C LEU A 95 8.77 8.08 -10.40
N ILE A 96 7.92 8.14 -9.37
CA ILE A 96 8.11 9.00 -8.20
C ILE A 96 9.39 8.61 -7.45
N ALA A 97 9.72 7.32 -7.32
CA ALA A 97 10.97 6.88 -6.71
C ALA A 97 12.18 7.41 -7.49
N ILE A 98 12.16 7.33 -8.82
CA ILE A 98 13.23 7.91 -9.66
C ILE A 98 13.33 9.42 -9.47
N TYR A 99 12.20 10.13 -9.49
CA TYR A 99 12.17 11.58 -9.31
C TYR A 99 12.70 12.01 -7.94
N SER A 100 12.33 11.26 -6.89
CA SER A 100 12.73 11.55 -5.51
C SER A 100 14.24 11.54 -5.28
N TYR A 101 15.00 10.80 -6.11
CA TYR A 101 16.47 10.75 -6.04
C TYR A 101 17.09 12.15 -6.11
N ARG A 102 16.61 12.97 -7.06
CA ARG A 102 17.12 14.34 -7.27
C ARG A 102 16.40 15.35 -6.38
N TYR A 103 15.11 15.15 -6.14
CA TYR A 103 14.32 16.07 -5.32
C TYR A 103 14.79 16.12 -3.86
N LEU A 104 15.15 14.98 -3.28
CA LEU A 104 15.57 14.87 -1.88
C LEU A 104 17.09 14.83 -1.69
N GLU A 105 17.87 15.24 -2.70
CA GLU A 105 19.34 15.13 -2.68
C GLU A 105 19.97 15.79 -1.44
N HIS A 106 19.40 16.91 -1.00
CA HIS A 106 19.89 17.72 0.12
C HIS A 106 19.14 17.49 1.44
N GLU A 107 18.18 16.55 1.47
CA GLU A 107 17.31 16.33 2.64
C GLU A 107 17.79 15.16 3.50
N GLU A 108 17.71 15.28 4.81
CA GLU A 108 18.06 14.21 5.76
C GLU A 108 16.90 13.23 6.01
N GLY A 109 17.17 12.09 6.64
CA GLY A 109 16.13 11.11 7.02
C GLY A 109 15.47 10.36 5.84
N LEU A 110 16.21 10.15 4.75
CA LEU A 110 15.72 9.44 3.55
C LEU A 110 15.18 8.05 3.86
N GLU A 111 15.75 7.35 4.84
CA GLU A 111 15.30 6.03 5.26
C GLU A 111 13.84 6.04 5.72
N TRP A 112 13.41 7.09 6.42
CA TRP A 112 12.03 7.25 6.87
C TRP A 112 11.11 7.62 5.72
N TYR A 113 11.55 8.52 4.83
CA TYR A 113 10.82 8.85 3.61
C TYR A 113 10.53 7.58 2.79
N TYR A 114 11.56 6.80 2.46
CA TYR A 114 11.39 5.61 1.62
C TYR A 114 10.63 4.49 2.32
N THR A 115 10.75 4.37 3.66
CA THR A 115 9.94 3.42 4.45
C THR A 115 8.45 3.75 4.32
N LEU A 116 8.08 5.01 4.55
CA LEU A 116 6.69 5.46 4.45
C LEU A 116 6.18 5.41 3.01
N TYR A 117 7.03 5.75 2.06
CA TYR A 117 6.71 5.71 0.64
C TYR A 117 6.45 4.28 0.12
N LEU A 118 7.25 3.29 0.54
CA LEU A 118 7.00 1.87 0.26
C LEU A 118 5.73 1.38 0.99
N GLY A 119 5.52 1.82 2.23
CA GLY A 119 4.27 1.55 2.97
C GLY A 119 3.04 2.13 2.26
N LEU A 120 3.16 3.31 1.66
CA LEU A 120 2.12 3.93 0.85
C LEU A 120 1.84 3.12 -0.42
N GLU A 121 2.87 2.66 -1.13
CA GLU A 121 2.72 1.79 -2.31
C GLU A 121 1.98 0.50 -1.94
N ALA A 122 2.37 -0.12 -0.84
CA ALA A 122 1.71 -1.31 -0.30
C ALA A 122 0.23 -1.09 0.01
N GLY A 123 -0.08 -0.02 0.74
CA GLY A 123 -1.46 0.33 1.11
C GLY A 123 -2.34 0.58 -0.12
N LEU A 124 -1.85 1.39 -1.07
CA LEU A 124 -2.58 1.70 -2.30
C LEU A 124 -2.88 0.43 -3.12
N LEU A 125 -1.89 -0.45 -3.29
CA LEU A 125 -2.11 -1.71 -4.00
C LEU A 125 -3.03 -2.65 -3.22
N GLY A 126 -2.94 -2.69 -1.89
CA GLY A 126 -3.85 -3.47 -1.04
C GLY A 126 -5.30 -3.02 -1.18
N VAL A 127 -5.55 -1.71 -1.21
CA VAL A 127 -6.88 -1.12 -1.43
C VAL A 127 -7.44 -1.51 -2.80
N LEU A 128 -6.61 -1.53 -3.84
CA LEU A 128 -7.05 -1.81 -5.22
C LEU A 128 -7.34 -3.28 -5.49
N LEU A 129 -6.70 -4.20 -4.75
CA LEU A 129 -6.76 -5.64 -5.03
C LEU A 129 -7.67 -6.41 -4.07
N THR A 130 -8.16 -5.77 -3.00
CA THR A 130 -8.97 -6.42 -1.97
C THR A 130 -10.40 -6.70 -2.44
N GLY A 131 -10.87 -7.94 -2.22
CA GLY A 131 -12.25 -8.37 -2.41
C GLY A 131 -13.07 -8.38 -1.11
N ASP A 132 -12.50 -7.82 -0.04
CA ASP A 132 -13.06 -7.85 1.31
C ASP A 132 -13.08 -6.46 1.96
N ALA A 133 -14.21 -6.08 2.55
CA ALA A 133 -14.42 -4.76 3.13
C ALA A 133 -13.64 -4.54 4.45
N PHE A 134 -13.40 -5.60 5.24
CA PHE A 134 -12.55 -5.48 6.41
C PHE A 134 -11.09 -5.26 6.02
N ASN A 135 -10.59 -6.02 5.05
CA ASN A 135 -9.23 -5.81 4.57
C ASN A 135 -9.08 -4.49 3.81
N LEU A 136 -10.14 -3.97 3.18
CA LEU A 136 -10.17 -2.61 2.66
C LEU A 136 -9.91 -1.57 3.76
N PHE A 137 -10.57 -1.69 4.92
CA PHE A 137 -10.27 -0.83 6.09
C PHE A 137 -8.79 -0.92 6.49
N VAL A 138 -8.25 -2.14 6.62
CA VAL A 138 -6.85 -2.34 7.01
C VAL A 138 -5.90 -1.63 6.03
N MET A 139 -6.13 -1.77 4.72
CA MET A 139 -5.26 -1.17 3.70
C MET A 139 -5.44 0.35 3.60
N ILE A 140 -6.65 0.87 3.86
CA ILE A 140 -6.87 2.31 4.01
C ILE A 140 -6.07 2.85 5.19
N GLU A 141 -6.04 2.17 6.34
CA GLU A 141 -5.25 2.60 7.50
C GLU A 141 -3.75 2.61 7.21
N VAL A 142 -3.23 1.56 6.55
CA VAL A 142 -1.82 1.52 6.11
C VAL A 142 -1.50 2.70 5.18
N THR A 143 -2.36 2.97 4.20
CA THR A 143 -2.22 4.09 3.25
C THR A 143 -2.25 5.44 3.98
N SER A 144 -3.23 5.61 4.87
CA SER A 144 -3.49 6.84 5.62
C SER A 144 -2.34 7.20 6.54
N ILE A 145 -1.89 6.26 7.39
CA ILE A 145 -0.79 6.50 8.32
C ILE A 145 0.50 6.85 7.54
N ALA A 146 0.79 6.14 6.45
CA ALA A 146 1.92 6.44 5.59
C ALA A 146 1.83 7.85 4.98
N ALA A 147 0.67 8.21 4.44
CA ALA A 147 0.42 9.52 3.85
C ALA A 147 0.54 10.66 4.88
N TYR A 148 -0.06 10.51 6.07
CA TYR A 148 0.01 11.52 7.13
C TYR A 148 1.45 11.76 7.58
N ALA A 149 2.21 10.69 7.75
CA ALA A 149 3.61 10.77 8.13
C ALA A 149 4.48 11.40 7.02
N LEU A 150 4.20 11.12 5.74
CA LEU A 150 4.88 11.76 4.61
C LEU A 150 4.58 13.26 4.52
N VAL A 151 3.35 13.69 4.80
CA VAL A 151 3.00 15.13 4.88
C VAL A 151 3.80 15.83 5.98
N MET A 152 4.13 15.12 7.07
CA MET A 152 4.94 15.61 8.20
C MET A 152 6.44 15.32 8.06
N PHE A 153 6.92 14.96 6.86
CA PHE A 153 8.33 14.62 6.65
C PHE A 153 9.28 15.74 7.12
N TYR A 154 8.92 17.00 6.86
CA TYR A 154 9.68 18.18 7.27
C TYR A 154 9.37 18.61 8.71
N ARG A 155 9.90 17.88 9.69
CA ARG A 155 9.62 18.09 11.12
C ARG A 155 9.99 19.49 11.63
N ASP A 156 10.99 20.13 11.04
CA ASP A 156 11.44 21.48 11.44
C ASP A 156 10.51 22.59 10.93
N ARG A 157 9.57 22.27 10.03
CA ARG A 157 8.60 23.21 9.50
C ARG A 157 7.27 23.04 10.23
N GLY A 158 6.96 23.95 11.14
CA GLY A 158 5.71 23.91 11.93
C GLY A 158 4.44 23.78 11.09
N ASP A 159 4.44 24.37 9.88
CA ASP A 159 3.33 24.24 8.92
C ASP A 159 3.14 22.80 8.41
N SER A 160 4.23 22.06 8.17
CA SER A 160 4.19 20.65 7.72
C SER A 160 3.58 19.75 8.79
N VAL A 161 3.99 19.93 10.04
CA VAL A 161 3.44 19.18 11.19
C VAL A 161 1.97 19.51 11.39
N THR A 162 1.60 20.79 11.34
CA THR A 162 0.21 21.23 11.49
C THR A 162 -0.69 20.71 10.37
N ALA A 163 -0.21 20.73 9.11
CA ALA A 163 -0.95 20.21 7.97
C ALA A 163 -1.18 18.70 8.07
N GLY A 164 -0.14 17.93 8.40
CA GLY A 164 -0.27 16.48 8.55
C GLY A 164 -1.15 16.07 9.72
N PHE A 165 -1.12 16.82 10.83
CA PHE A 165 -2.03 16.59 11.95
C PHE A 165 -3.49 16.85 11.58
N LYS A 166 -3.78 17.96 10.86
CA LYS A 166 -5.13 18.24 10.35
C LYS A 166 -5.61 17.14 9.40
N TYR A 167 -4.73 16.67 8.52
CA TYR A 167 -5.06 15.59 7.59
C TYR A 167 -5.35 14.28 8.35
N ALA A 168 -4.53 13.94 9.35
CA ALA A 168 -4.73 12.76 10.19
C ALA A 168 -6.05 12.80 10.96
N LEU A 169 -6.44 13.95 11.51
CA LEU A 169 -7.73 14.10 12.21
C LEU A 169 -8.93 13.87 11.31
N ILE A 170 -8.95 14.51 10.13
CA ILE A 170 -10.04 14.35 9.16
C ILE A 170 -10.12 12.90 8.70
N GLY A 171 -8.97 12.30 8.42
CA GLY A 171 -8.83 10.90 8.04
C GLY A 171 -9.35 9.93 9.09
N ALA A 172 -8.91 10.07 10.33
CA ALA A 172 -9.31 9.22 11.45
C ALA A 172 -10.82 9.26 11.71
N ILE A 173 -11.46 10.43 11.56
CA ILE A 173 -12.92 10.53 11.64
C ILE A 173 -13.56 9.69 10.52
N GLY A 174 -13.09 9.85 9.29
CA GLY A 174 -13.60 9.10 8.14
C GLY A 174 -13.43 7.58 8.29
N THR A 175 -12.25 7.12 8.69
CA THR A 175 -11.98 5.67 8.85
C THR A 175 -12.69 5.08 10.07
N THR A 176 -12.90 5.85 11.14
CA THR A 176 -13.75 5.43 12.26
C THR A 176 -15.20 5.25 11.82
N MET A 177 -15.75 6.18 11.04
CA MET A 177 -17.10 6.05 10.48
C MET A 177 -17.20 4.84 9.55
N TYR A 178 -16.18 4.59 8.72
CA TYR A 178 -16.10 3.39 7.89
C TYR A 178 -16.12 2.11 8.75
N PHE A 179 -15.31 2.06 9.81
CA PHE A 179 -15.23 0.89 10.69
C PHE A 179 -16.55 0.62 11.43
N LEU A 180 -17.25 1.67 11.88
CA LEU A 180 -18.58 1.54 12.47
C LEU A 180 -19.60 1.00 11.45
N ALA A 181 -19.58 1.52 10.22
CA ALA A 181 -20.45 1.04 9.14
C ALA A 181 -20.17 -0.44 8.83
N LEU A 182 -18.89 -0.83 8.81
CA LEU A 182 -18.48 -2.22 8.61
C LEU A 182 -19.02 -3.15 9.71
N GLY A 183 -18.97 -2.71 10.99
CA GLY A 183 -19.55 -3.46 12.10
C GLY A 183 -21.06 -3.66 11.98
N ILE A 184 -21.79 -2.63 11.54
CA ILE A 184 -23.23 -2.71 11.27
C ILE A 184 -23.52 -3.67 10.12
N LEU A 185 -22.74 -3.57 9.03
CA LEU A 185 -22.89 -4.38 7.83
C LEU A 185 -22.63 -5.86 8.14
N TYR A 186 -21.57 -6.17 8.89
CA TYR A 186 -21.32 -7.52 9.38
C TYR A 186 -22.46 -8.03 10.29
N GLY A 187 -22.97 -7.18 11.19
CA GLY A 187 -24.10 -7.53 12.05
C GLY A 187 -25.40 -7.84 11.29
N ALA A 188 -25.58 -7.23 10.12
CA ALA A 188 -26.77 -7.43 9.28
C ALA A 188 -26.65 -8.65 8.35
N PHE A 189 -25.50 -8.85 7.69
CA PHE A 189 -25.33 -9.86 6.65
C PHE A 189 -24.50 -11.08 7.08
N GLY A 190 -23.75 -11.00 8.18
CA GLY A 190 -22.87 -12.09 8.65
C GLY A 190 -21.60 -12.29 7.83
N THR A 191 -21.35 -11.42 6.83
CA THR A 191 -20.19 -11.43 5.94
C THR A 191 -19.79 -10.00 5.58
N VAL A 192 -18.53 -9.83 5.18
CA VAL A 192 -17.93 -8.57 4.72
C VAL A 192 -17.18 -8.75 3.39
N ASN A 193 -17.34 -9.90 2.75
CA ASN A 193 -16.79 -10.15 1.42
C ASN A 193 -17.69 -9.48 0.37
N PHE A 194 -17.10 -8.76 -0.60
CA PHE A 194 -17.90 -8.04 -1.60
C PHE A 194 -18.71 -8.96 -2.50
N ALA A 195 -18.29 -10.21 -2.71
CA ALA A 195 -19.03 -11.15 -3.53
C ALA A 195 -20.30 -11.69 -2.84
N ASP A 196 -20.37 -11.60 -1.50
CA ASP A 196 -21.52 -12.08 -0.71
C ASP A 196 -22.54 -10.97 -0.40
N LEU A 197 -22.19 -9.69 -0.63
CA LEU A 197 -23.00 -8.49 -0.36
C LEU A 197 -23.78 -8.04 -1.59
#